data_AF-A0A961MNP6-F1
#
_entry.id   AF-A0A961MNP6-F1
#
_cell.length_a   1.000
_cell.length_b   1.000
_cell.length_c   1.000
_cell.angle_alpha   90.00
_cell.angle_beta   90.00
_cell.angle_gamma   90.00
#
_symmetry.space_group_name_H-M   'P 1'
#
loop_
_entity.id
_entity.type
_entity.pdbx_description
1 polymer ?
#
loop_
_entity_poly.entity_id
_entity_poly.type
_entity_poly.pdbx_seq_one_letter_code
_entity_poly.pdbx_strand_id
1 'polypeptide(L)'
;RPAIFFTNGYEHWLWDDAMYPPRPVQGFLKKDELVLLHQRRGNRRRLDAVEVDGKIAGRFYQARAIRRVGENFERDARRKALLVMATGSGKTRTVVALVDQLMRANWVRRVLFLADRVALVRQAHGVFKTHLPTAPSANLLERHDPRKNDITGARVFLSTYPTMMNLIEEMQDGARRFGPGHFDLIIIDEAHRSVYRKYRAIFDYFDSLLVGLTATPR
;
A
#
# COMPACT_ATOMS: atom_id res chain seq x y z
N ARG A 1 10.81 -6.12 -21.87
CA ARG A 1 10.38 -7.46 -21.38
C ARG A 1 8.94 -7.35 -20.86
N PRO A 2 8.03 -8.26 -21.27
CA PRO A 2 6.61 -8.22 -20.88
C PRO A 2 6.39 -8.74 -19.44
N ALA A 3 5.24 -8.39 -18.86
CA ALA A 3 4.72 -9.09 -17.69
C ALA A 3 4.16 -10.45 -18.13
N ILE A 4 4.42 -11.52 -17.36
CA ILE A 4 4.03 -12.88 -17.72
C ILE A 4 2.84 -13.28 -16.85
N PHE A 5 1.73 -13.65 -17.48
CA PHE A 5 0.58 -14.26 -16.81
C PHE A 5 0.43 -15.70 -17.24
N PHE A 6 0.08 -16.58 -16.31
CA PHE A 6 -0.34 -17.94 -16.61
C PHE A 6 -1.61 -18.27 -15.81
N THR A 7 -2.50 -19.04 -16.42
CA THR A 7 -3.83 -19.33 -15.89
C THR A 7 -4.34 -20.67 -16.39
N ASN A 8 -5.18 -21.32 -15.60
CA ASN A 8 -5.99 -22.48 -15.98
C ASN A 8 -7.48 -22.12 -16.16
N GLY A 9 -7.80 -20.82 -16.25
CA GLY A 9 -9.17 -20.29 -16.32
C GLY A 9 -9.81 -19.98 -14.97
N TYR A 10 -9.36 -20.63 -13.89
CA TYR A 10 -9.86 -20.40 -12.52
C TYR A 10 -8.87 -19.60 -11.69
N GLU A 11 -7.60 -19.98 -11.74
CA GLU A 11 -6.50 -19.35 -11.05
C GLU A 11 -5.68 -18.51 -12.01
N HIS A 12 -5.18 -17.39 -11.52
CA HIS A 12 -4.33 -16.49 -12.30
C HIS A 12 -3.05 -16.25 -11.51
N TRP A 13 -1.93 -16.28 -12.22
CA TRP A 13 -0.62 -16.02 -11.66
C TRP A 13 0.08 -14.94 -12.46
N LEU A 14 0.82 -14.10 -11.75
CA LEU A 14 1.68 -13.07 -12.31
C LEU A 14 3.12 -13.38 -11.96
N TRP A 15 3.97 -13.39 -12.98
CA TRP A 15 5.41 -13.41 -12.83
C TRP A 15 6.02 -12.10 -13.35
N ASP A 16 6.57 -11.35 -12.40
CA ASP A 16 7.43 -10.19 -12.67
C ASP A 16 8.88 -10.66 -12.60
N ASP A 17 9.34 -11.30 -13.68
CA ASP A 17 10.65 -11.95 -13.82
C ASP A 17 11.86 -11.11 -13.44
N ALA A 18 11.72 -9.78 -13.42
CA ALA A 18 12.79 -8.87 -13.07
C ALA A 18 12.95 -8.66 -11.56
N MET A 19 11.99 -9.07 -10.72
CA MET A 19 11.93 -8.58 -9.34
C MET A 19 11.35 -9.55 -8.32
N TYR A 20 10.28 -10.26 -8.67
CA TYR A 20 9.58 -11.12 -7.74
C TYR A 20 9.27 -12.47 -8.37
N PRO A 21 9.33 -13.57 -7.60
CA PRO A 21 8.90 -14.87 -8.07
C PRO A 21 7.41 -14.84 -8.49
N PRO A 22 6.95 -15.84 -9.26
CA PRO A 22 5.54 -15.98 -9.61
C PRO A 22 4.65 -15.97 -8.36
N ARG A 23 3.49 -15.30 -8.46
CA ARG A 23 2.54 -15.17 -7.35
C ARG A 23 1.09 -15.20 -7.84
N PRO A 24 0.14 -15.67 -7.02
CA PRO A 24 -1.27 -15.64 -7.37
C PRO A 24 -1.78 -14.20 -7.42
N VAL A 25 -2.74 -13.94 -8.30
CA VAL A 25 -3.47 -12.67 -8.45
C VAL A 25 -4.95 -12.97 -8.71
N GLN A 26 -5.87 -12.09 -8.32
CA GLN A 26 -7.32 -12.31 -8.54
C GLN A 26 -7.78 -12.15 -9.99
N GLY A 27 -6.87 -11.84 -10.91
CA GLY A 27 -7.17 -11.70 -12.32
C GLY A 27 -6.12 -10.87 -13.05
N PHE A 28 -6.44 -10.51 -14.28
CA PHE A 28 -5.59 -9.65 -15.09
C PHE A 28 -5.60 -8.21 -14.57
N LEU A 29 -4.45 -7.57 -14.68
CA LEU A 29 -4.30 -6.15 -14.36
C LEU A 29 -4.95 -5.29 -15.45
N LYS A 30 -5.48 -4.12 -15.06
CA LYS A 30 -5.99 -3.13 -16.02
C LYS A 30 -4.85 -2.56 -16.88
N LYS A 31 -5.20 -1.95 -18.01
CA LYS A 31 -4.23 -1.37 -18.96
C LYS A 31 -3.28 -0.39 -18.28
N ASP A 32 -3.79 0.54 -17.47
CA ASP A 32 -2.98 1.54 -16.76
C ASP A 32 -2.09 0.92 -15.68
N GLU A 33 -2.57 -0.14 -15.01
CA GLU A 33 -1.82 -0.92 -14.02
C GLU A 33 -0.65 -1.66 -14.66
N LEU A 34 -0.84 -2.26 -15.84
CA LEU A 34 0.22 -2.90 -16.63
C LEU A 34 1.25 -1.88 -17.13
N VAL A 35 0.80 -0.71 -17.61
CA VAL A 35 1.70 0.38 -18.02
C VAL A 35 2.56 0.83 -16.84
N LEU A 36 1.97 1.02 -15.66
CA LEU A 36 2.71 1.40 -14.47
C LEU A 36 3.72 0.32 -14.05
N LEU A 37 3.33 -0.96 -14.08
CA LEU A 37 4.23 -2.09 -13.82
C LEU A 37 5.44 -2.06 -14.77
N HIS A 38 5.22 -1.82 -16.07
CA HIS A 38 6.29 -1.75 -17.06
C HIS A 38 7.21 -0.54 -16.84
N GLN A 39 6.64 0.65 -16.63
CA GLN A 39 7.41 1.89 -16.36
C GLN A 39 8.35 1.73 -15.17
N ARG A 40 7.92 1.02 -14.13
CA ARG A 40 8.71 0.78 -12.93
C ARG A 40 9.97 -0.06 -13.15
N ARG A 41 10.02 -0.89 -14.19
CA ARG A 41 11.21 -1.71 -14.48
C ARG A 41 12.42 -0.87 -14.87
N GLY A 42 12.22 0.30 -15.46
CA GLY A 42 13.30 1.23 -15.82
C GLY A 42 13.48 2.40 -14.84
N ASN A 43 12.42 2.79 -14.13
CA ASN A 43 12.40 4.06 -13.40
C ASN A 43 12.55 3.94 -11.88
N ARG A 44 12.56 2.72 -11.32
CA ARG A 44 12.79 2.54 -9.88
C ARG A 44 14.20 2.91 -9.50
N ARG A 45 14.31 3.65 -8.40
CA ARG A 45 15.58 3.98 -7.77
C ARG A 45 15.83 2.97 -6.64
N ARG A 46 17.11 2.72 -6.37
CA ARG A 46 17.50 1.94 -5.20
C ARG A 46 17.00 2.61 -3.92
N LEU A 47 16.45 1.84 -2.99
CA LEU A 47 15.88 2.40 -1.77
C LEU A 47 16.95 2.92 -0.80
N ASP A 48 18.14 2.33 -0.84
CA ASP A 48 19.30 2.82 -0.09
C ASP A 48 19.85 4.16 -0.60
N ALA A 49 19.56 4.53 -1.85
CA ALA A 49 19.96 5.81 -2.45
C ALA A 49 18.93 6.94 -2.25
N VAL A 50 17.79 6.67 -1.62
CA VAL A 50 16.77 7.67 -1.31
C VAL A 50 16.70 7.85 0.21
N GLU A 51 17.15 8.99 0.70
CA GLU A 51 17.17 9.25 2.14
C GLU A 51 15.77 9.37 2.73
N VAL A 52 15.61 8.84 3.95
CA VAL A 52 14.40 9.02 4.76
C VAL A 52 14.31 10.47 5.20
N ASP A 53 13.16 11.11 5.00
CA ASP A 53 12.97 12.49 5.46
C ASP A 53 12.89 12.55 7.00
N GLY A 54 13.96 13.08 7.61
CA GLY A 54 14.06 13.28 9.06
C GLY A 54 13.03 14.26 9.63
N LYS A 55 12.44 15.14 8.81
CA LYS A 55 11.33 16.02 9.24
C LYS A 55 10.05 15.23 9.49
N ILE A 56 9.86 14.13 8.77
CA ILE A 56 8.72 13.22 8.98
C ILE A 56 9.05 12.23 10.10
N ALA A 57 10.18 11.53 9.99
CA ALA A 57 10.61 10.48 10.91
C ALA A 57 12.06 10.70 11.40
N GLY A 58 12.23 11.57 12.40
CA GLY A 58 13.54 12.01 12.87
C GLY A 58 14.23 11.11 13.90
N ARG A 59 13.59 10.04 14.37
CA ARG A 59 14.19 9.15 15.38
C ARG A 59 14.94 8.00 14.70
N PHE A 60 16.14 7.67 15.22
CA PHE A 60 17.03 6.67 14.60
C PHE A 60 16.35 5.32 14.35
N TYR A 61 15.50 4.85 15.25
CA TYR A 61 14.79 3.58 15.11
C TYR A 61 13.72 3.61 14.01
N GLN A 62 13.13 4.77 13.72
CA GLN A 62 12.18 4.92 12.62
C GLN A 62 12.91 4.80 11.28
N ALA A 63 14.04 5.52 11.13
CA ALA A 63 14.89 5.41 9.95
C ALA A 63 15.42 3.99 9.75
N ARG A 64 15.84 3.31 10.83
CA ARG A 64 16.27 1.90 10.79
C ARG A 64 15.14 0.97 10.35
N ALA A 65 13.93 1.14 10.88
CA ALA A 65 12.76 0.36 10.49
C ALA A 65 12.44 0.54 9.00
N ILE A 66 12.43 1.78 8.52
CA ILE A 66 12.16 2.13 7.12
C ILE A 66 13.20 1.49 6.19
N ARG A 67 14.49 1.62 6.50
CA ARG A 67 15.58 0.99 5.73
C ARG A 67 15.42 -0.53 5.66
N ARG A 68 15.08 -1.19 6.78
CA ARG A 68 14.88 -2.64 6.79
C ARG A 68 13.68 -3.07 5.95
N VAL A 69 12.59 -2.30 5.93
CA VAL A 69 11.45 -2.56 5.03
C VAL A 69 11.89 -2.41 3.57
N GLY A 70 12.70 -1.40 3.26
CA GLY A 70 13.25 -1.21 1.92
C GLY A 70 14.11 -2.39 1.47
N GLU A 71 15.06 -2.85 2.30
CA GLU A 71 15.86 -4.04 2.02
C GLU A 71 15.01 -5.30 1.81
N ASN A 72 13.96 -5.48 2.64
CA ASN A 72 13.06 -6.62 2.53
C ASN A 72 12.31 -6.64 1.18
N PHE A 73 11.94 -5.46 0.67
CA PHE A 73 11.27 -5.32 -0.63
C PHE A 73 12.25 -5.42 -1.80
N GLU A 74 13.44 -4.84 -1.68
CA GLU A 74 14.40 -4.70 -2.78
C GLU A 74 15.37 -5.87 -2.88
N ARG A 75 16.03 -6.24 -1.78
CA ARG A 75 17.11 -7.24 -1.77
C ARG A 75 16.59 -8.63 -1.47
N ASP A 76 15.68 -8.74 -0.49
CA ASP A 76 15.14 -10.04 -0.07
C ASP A 76 13.99 -10.52 -0.99
N ALA A 77 13.55 -9.67 -1.93
CA ALA A 77 12.42 -9.92 -2.84
C ALA A 77 11.15 -10.41 -2.11
N ARG A 78 10.91 -9.89 -0.90
CA ARG A 78 9.71 -10.20 -0.10
C ARG A 78 8.69 -9.09 -0.26
N ARG A 79 7.42 -9.44 -0.44
CA ARG A 79 6.33 -8.47 -0.64
C ARG A 79 5.60 -8.07 0.65
N LYS A 80 6.00 -8.63 1.79
CA LYS A 80 5.32 -8.43 3.09
C LYS A 80 6.35 -8.07 4.16
N ALA A 81 6.01 -7.08 4.99
CA ALA A 81 6.78 -6.69 6.17
C ALA A 81 5.83 -6.44 7.36
N LEU A 82 6.32 -6.66 8.57
CA LEU A 82 5.60 -6.36 9.82
C LEU A 82 6.50 -5.50 10.71
N LEU A 83 6.03 -4.31 11.06
CA LEU A 83 6.69 -3.42 12.02
C LEU A 83 6.01 -3.54 13.37
N VAL A 84 6.75 -4.03 14.35
CA VAL A 84 6.34 -4.05 15.76
C VAL A 84 6.86 -2.79 16.43
N MET A 85 5.95 -1.91 16.84
CA MET A 85 6.27 -0.58 17.36
C MET A 85 5.36 -0.26 18.55
N ALA A 86 5.95 0.01 19.72
CA ALA A 86 5.19 0.38 20.91
C ALA A 86 4.28 1.61 20.66
N THR A 87 3.11 1.66 21.30
CA THR A 87 2.21 2.82 21.24
C THR A 87 2.96 4.10 21.64
N GLY A 88 2.76 5.19 20.91
CA GLY A 88 3.47 6.46 21.14
C GLY A 88 4.88 6.56 20.52
N SER A 89 5.44 5.48 19.96
CA SER A 89 6.75 5.50 19.28
C SER A 89 6.72 6.16 17.88
N GLY A 90 5.55 6.58 17.39
CA GLY A 90 5.40 7.25 16.11
C GLY A 90 5.20 6.30 14.92
N LYS A 91 4.44 5.22 15.11
CA LYS A 91 4.01 4.24 14.10
C LYS A 91 3.52 4.90 12.80
N THR A 92 2.54 5.81 12.90
CA THR A 92 1.97 6.52 11.74
C THR A 92 3.01 7.41 11.04
N ARG A 93 3.80 8.20 11.78
CA ARG A 93 4.87 9.04 11.18
C ARG A 93 5.93 8.20 10.46
N THR A 94 6.28 7.05 11.02
CA THR A 94 7.23 6.09 10.42
C THR A 94 6.71 5.59 9.07
N VAL A 95 5.42 5.26 8.99
CA VAL A 95 4.80 4.84 7.73
C VAL A 95 4.69 5.99 6.72
N VAL A 96 4.35 7.20 7.15
CA VAL A 96 4.31 8.33 6.21
C VAL A 96 5.70 8.56 5.57
N ALA A 97 6.76 8.48 6.37
CA ALA A 97 8.13 8.58 5.87
C ALA A 97 8.53 7.40 4.96
N LEU A 98 8.07 6.18 5.26
CA LEU A 98 8.24 5.02 4.38
C LEU A 98 7.54 5.25 3.03
N VAL A 99 6.28 5.68 3.06
CA VAL A 99 5.48 5.94 1.85
C VAL A 99 6.15 7.02 1.01
N ASP A 100 6.59 8.10 1.63
CA ASP A 100 7.34 9.17 0.97
C ASP A 100 8.60 8.63 0.28
N GLN A 101 9.44 7.86 0.98
CA GLN A 101 10.65 7.27 0.40
C GLN A 101 10.33 6.35 -0.78
N LEU A 102 9.34 5.46 -0.64
CA LEU A 102 8.90 4.54 -1.70
C LEU A 102 8.34 5.29 -2.91
N MET A 103 7.61 6.39 -2.71
CA MET A 103 7.11 7.24 -3.79
C MET A 103 8.25 7.97 -4.50
N ARG A 104 9.17 8.61 -3.76
CA ARG A 104 10.36 9.28 -4.33
C ARG A 104 11.32 8.33 -5.05
N ALA A 105 11.29 7.05 -4.69
CA ALA A 105 12.03 5.99 -5.35
C ALA A 105 11.28 5.32 -6.52
N ASN A 106 10.06 5.77 -6.86
CA ASN A 106 9.17 5.18 -7.88
C ASN A 106 8.73 3.73 -7.62
N TRP A 107 8.81 3.26 -6.37
CA TRP A 107 8.32 1.93 -5.98
C TRP A 107 6.80 1.88 -5.85
N VAL A 108 6.20 2.98 -5.39
CA VAL A 108 4.79 3.07 -5.03
C VAL A 108 4.21 4.36 -5.60
N ARG A 109 2.97 4.31 -6.11
CA ARG A 109 2.22 5.45 -6.63
C ARG A 109 0.89 5.62 -5.89
N ARG A 110 0.20 4.51 -5.60
CA ARG A 110 -1.09 4.48 -4.90
C ARG A 110 -0.98 3.62 -3.65
N VAL A 111 -1.33 4.21 -2.51
CA VAL A 111 -1.26 3.56 -1.19
C VAL A 111 -2.65 3.44 -0.61
N LEU A 112 -2.96 2.31 0.01
CA LEU A 112 -4.14 2.11 0.83
C LEU A 112 -3.74 1.95 2.30
N PHE A 113 -4.26 2.80 3.18
CA PHE A 113 -4.14 2.68 4.62
C PHE A 113 -5.44 2.13 5.20
N LEU A 114 -5.36 0.99 5.90
CA LEU A 114 -6.50 0.33 6.54
C LEU A 114 -6.37 0.41 8.06
N ALA A 115 -7.46 0.80 8.72
CA ALA A 115 -7.60 0.75 10.17
C ALA A 115 -8.99 0.26 10.59
N ASP A 116 -9.13 -0.15 11.85
CA ASP A 116 -10.36 -0.75 12.34
C ASP A 116 -11.50 0.27 12.57
N ARG A 117 -11.15 1.50 12.98
CA ARG A 117 -12.12 2.52 13.40
C ARG A 117 -12.02 3.79 12.55
N VAL A 118 -13.18 4.41 12.32
CA VAL A 118 -13.30 5.71 11.61
C VAL A 118 -12.42 6.79 12.24
N ALA A 119 -12.33 6.85 13.57
CA ALA A 119 -11.48 7.81 14.27
C ALA A 119 -9.98 7.63 13.92
N LEU A 120 -9.50 6.38 13.84
CA LEU A 120 -8.11 6.08 13.47
C LEU A 120 -7.83 6.44 12.01
N VAL A 121 -8.80 6.20 11.12
CA VAL A 121 -8.71 6.61 9.71
C VAL A 121 -8.60 8.13 9.60
N ARG A 122 -9.44 8.89 10.31
CA ARG A 122 -9.40 10.36 10.31
C ARG A 122 -8.09 10.90 10.88
N GLN A 123 -7.59 10.31 11.97
CA GLN A 123 -6.29 10.67 12.54
C GLN A 123 -5.15 10.44 11.56
N ALA A 124 -5.08 9.24 10.95
CA ALA A 124 -4.08 8.93 9.95
C ALA A 124 -4.17 9.87 8.74
N HIS A 125 -5.39 10.22 8.29
CA HIS A 125 -5.60 11.15 7.17
C HIS A 125 -5.00 12.52 7.46
N GLY A 126 -5.22 13.04 8.67
CA GLY A 126 -4.58 14.28 9.13
C GLY A 126 -3.05 14.20 9.09
N VAL A 127 -2.47 13.10 9.60
CA VAL A 127 -1.01 12.91 9.60
C VAL A 127 -0.45 12.84 8.17
N PHE A 128 -1.12 12.16 7.24
CA PHE A 128 -0.73 12.13 5.82
C PHE A 128 -0.82 13.51 5.17
N LYS A 129 -1.90 14.28 5.41
CA LYS A 129 -2.01 15.65 4.90
C LYS A 129 -0.90 16.56 5.40
N THR A 130 -0.57 16.47 6.70
CA THR A 130 0.47 17.30 7.32
C THR A 130 1.87 16.95 6.83
N HIS A 131 2.19 15.66 6.74
CA HIS A 131 3.57 15.21 6.53
C HIS A 131 3.87 14.76 5.09
N LEU A 132 2.86 14.59 4.24
CA LEU A 132 3.04 14.24 2.83
C LEU A 132 2.12 15.08 1.92
N PRO A 133 2.23 16.42 1.95
CA PRO A 133 1.35 17.31 1.19
C PRO A 133 1.50 17.14 -0.33
N THR A 134 2.65 16.63 -0.80
CA THR A 134 2.91 16.36 -2.20
C THR A 134 2.12 15.17 -2.73
N ALA A 135 1.56 14.31 -1.87
CA ALA A 135 0.71 13.20 -2.24
C ALA A 135 -0.73 13.43 -1.73
N PRO A 136 -1.63 13.95 -2.59
CA PRO A 136 -3.03 14.13 -2.21
C PRO A 136 -3.63 12.87 -1.60
N SER A 137 -4.35 13.03 -0.50
CA SER A 137 -4.91 11.91 0.25
C SER A 137 -6.42 12.00 0.36
N ALA A 138 -7.10 10.88 0.14
CA ALA A 138 -8.56 10.75 0.19
C ALA A 138 -9.02 9.79 1.28
N ASN A 139 -10.10 10.15 1.96
CA ASN A 139 -10.76 9.30 2.96
C ASN A 139 -11.99 8.62 2.33
N LEU A 140 -11.92 7.32 2.08
CA LEU A 140 -12.98 6.58 1.36
C LEU A 140 -14.30 6.46 2.14
N LEU A 141 -14.29 6.79 3.43
CA LEU A 141 -15.50 6.92 4.25
C LEU A 141 -16.35 8.13 3.84
N GLU A 142 -15.71 9.17 3.29
CA GLU A 142 -16.31 10.45 2.91
C GLU A 142 -16.36 10.58 1.37
N ARG A 143 -16.41 9.44 0.66
CA ARG A 143 -16.34 9.38 -0.81
C ARG A 143 -17.51 10.01 -1.56
N HIS A 144 -18.61 10.25 -0.87
CA HIS A 144 -19.85 10.79 -1.44
C HIS A 144 -19.90 12.32 -1.44
N ASP A 145 -18.88 12.99 -0.89
CA ASP A 145 -18.77 14.45 -0.85
C ASP A 145 -17.49 14.91 -1.59
N PRO A 146 -17.55 15.10 -2.93
CA PRO A 146 -16.39 15.49 -3.73
C PRO A 146 -15.77 16.83 -3.33
N ARG A 147 -16.54 17.71 -2.68
CA ARG A 147 -16.05 19.02 -2.21
C ARG A 147 -15.09 18.87 -1.03
N LYS A 148 -15.25 17.81 -0.24
CA LYS A 148 -14.39 17.51 0.92
C LYS A 148 -13.30 16.50 0.61
N ASN A 149 -13.45 15.75 -0.48
CA ASN A 149 -12.66 14.55 -0.71
C ASN A 149 -12.51 14.24 -2.21
N ASP A 150 -11.48 14.80 -2.85
CA ASP A 150 -11.12 14.45 -4.22
C ASP A 150 -10.40 13.08 -4.26
N ILE A 151 -11.11 12.08 -4.77
CA ILE A 151 -10.62 10.71 -4.91
C ILE A 151 -9.83 10.54 -6.21
N THR A 152 -10.17 11.30 -7.25
CA THR A 152 -9.62 11.12 -8.60
C THR A 152 -8.14 11.49 -8.65
N GLY A 153 -7.75 12.56 -7.92
CA GLY A 153 -6.35 12.99 -7.79
C GLY A 153 -5.57 12.29 -6.68
N ALA A 154 -6.20 11.40 -5.90
CA ALA A 154 -5.58 10.86 -4.70
C ALA A 154 -4.47 9.83 -5.00
N ARG A 155 -3.40 9.92 -4.22
CA ARG A 155 -2.28 8.96 -4.19
C ARG A 155 -2.26 8.14 -2.91
N VAL A 156 -2.87 8.65 -1.84
CA VAL A 156 -3.04 7.92 -0.57
C VAL A 156 -4.53 7.81 -0.27
N PHE A 157 -4.99 6.60 -0.03
CA PHE A 157 -6.38 6.29 0.23
C PHE A 157 -6.47 5.73 1.64
N LEU A 158 -7.39 6.25 2.44
CA LEU A 158 -7.61 5.75 3.80
C LEU A 158 -9.01 5.19 3.93
N SER A 159 -9.14 4.03 4.55
CA SER A 159 -10.41 3.33 4.69
C SER A 159 -10.44 2.47 5.93
N THR A 160 -11.64 2.09 6.36
CA THR A 160 -11.78 0.97 7.29
C THR A 160 -11.80 -0.35 6.53
N TYR A 161 -11.52 -1.44 7.23
CA TYR A 161 -11.62 -2.77 6.62
C TYR A 161 -13.02 -3.08 6.05
N PRO A 162 -14.15 -2.86 6.77
CA PRO A 162 -15.47 -3.12 6.22
C PRO A 162 -15.80 -2.25 5.01
N THR A 163 -15.43 -0.97 5.03
CA THR A 163 -15.66 -0.10 3.87
C THR A 163 -14.88 -0.60 2.66
N MET A 164 -13.62 -1.01 2.83
CA MET A 164 -12.84 -1.55 1.71
C MET A 164 -13.39 -2.89 1.20
N MET A 165 -13.88 -3.78 2.07
CA MET A 165 -14.55 -5.02 1.64
C MET A 165 -15.71 -4.74 0.68
N ASN A 166 -16.55 -3.76 0.98
CA ASN A 166 -17.65 -3.40 0.10
C ASN A 166 -17.15 -2.76 -1.22
N LEU A 167 -16.05 -2.01 -1.16
CA LEU A 167 -15.49 -1.31 -2.33
C LEU A 167 -14.75 -2.23 -3.30
N ILE A 168 -14.13 -3.32 -2.83
CA ILE A 168 -13.52 -4.32 -3.74
C ILE A 168 -14.58 -5.08 -4.54
N GLU A 169 -15.81 -5.12 -4.05
CA GLU A 169 -16.94 -5.74 -4.74
C GLU A 169 -17.70 -4.75 -5.64
N GLU A 170 -17.47 -3.44 -5.50
CA GLU A 170 -18.16 -2.41 -6.26
C GLU A 170 -17.79 -2.46 -7.76
N MET A 171 -18.82 -2.53 -8.60
CA MET A 171 -18.70 -2.46 -10.06
C MET A 171 -19.01 -1.04 -10.54
N GLN A 172 -18.20 -0.54 -11.46
CA GLN A 172 -18.35 0.74 -12.13
C GLN A 172 -18.14 0.52 -13.63
N ASP A 173 -19.14 0.87 -14.44
CA ASP A 173 -19.11 0.73 -15.91
C ASP A 173 -18.74 -0.69 -16.39
N GLY A 174 -19.28 -1.71 -15.72
CA GLY A 174 -19.06 -3.12 -16.07
C GLY A 174 -17.71 -3.71 -15.61
N ALA A 175 -16.88 -2.93 -14.92
CA ALA A 175 -15.61 -3.39 -14.35
C ALA A 175 -15.53 -3.14 -12.84
N ARG A 176 -14.66 -3.86 -12.12
CA ARG A 176 -14.36 -3.55 -10.72
C ARG A 176 -13.84 -2.13 -10.61
N ARG A 177 -14.34 -1.34 -9.66
CA ARG A 177 -13.89 0.05 -9.44
C ARG A 177 -12.38 0.11 -9.25
N PHE A 178 -11.87 -0.63 -8.27
CA PHE A 178 -10.44 -0.82 -8.05
C PHE A 178 -9.99 -2.14 -8.68
N GLY A 179 -9.07 -2.10 -9.65
CA GLY A 179 -8.49 -3.33 -10.21
C GLY A 179 -7.51 -3.99 -9.24
N PRO A 180 -7.10 -5.25 -9.49
CA PRO A 180 -6.14 -5.96 -8.64
C PRO A 180 -4.80 -5.21 -8.50
N GLY A 181 -4.37 -4.48 -9.53
CA GLY A 181 -3.13 -3.68 -9.49
C GLY A 181 -3.33 -2.22 -9.08
N HIS A 182 -4.49 -1.86 -8.54
CA HIS A 182 -4.79 -0.47 -8.24
C HIS A 182 -3.88 0.08 -7.14
N PHE A 183 -3.76 -0.62 -6.01
CA PHE A 183 -2.87 -0.23 -4.94
C PHE A 183 -1.51 -0.92 -5.09
N ASP A 184 -0.44 -0.17 -4.90
CA ASP A 184 0.93 -0.71 -4.93
C ASP A 184 1.40 -1.13 -3.54
N LEU A 185 0.82 -0.51 -2.52
CA LEU A 185 1.15 -0.71 -1.11
C LEU A 185 -0.12 -0.64 -0.28
N ILE A 186 -0.30 -1.63 0.60
CA ILE A 186 -1.32 -1.62 1.64
C ILE A 186 -0.63 -1.55 2.99
N ILE A 187 -1.01 -0.54 3.77
CA ILE A 187 -0.65 -0.39 5.17
C ILE A 187 -1.80 -0.94 6.01
N ILE A 188 -1.46 -1.83 6.95
CA ILE A 188 -2.42 -2.51 7.80
C ILE A 188 -2.16 -2.06 9.23
N ASP A 189 -3.00 -1.17 9.76
CA ASP A 189 -2.92 -0.74 11.14
C ASP A 189 -3.51 -1.79 12.09
N GLU A 190 -2.85 -1.99 13.23
CA GLU A 190 -3.13 -3.08 14.17
C GLU A 190 -3.11 -4.45 13.49
N ALA A 191 -2.06 -4.72 12.73
CA ALA A 191 -1.87 -5.97 12.01
C ALA A 191 -1.73 -7.16 12.98
N HIS A 192 -2.73 -8.03 12.97
CA HIS A 192 -2.71 -9.28 13.73
C HIS A 192 -3.43 -10.39 12.97
N ARG A 193 -3.18 -11.65 13.37
CA ARG A 193 -3.69 -12.85 12.67
C ARG A 193 -5.21 -12.83 12.47
N SER A 194 -5.99 -12.29 13.41
CA SER A 194 -7.46 -12.23 13.30
C SER A 194 -7.91 -11.26 12.20
N VAL A 195 -7.31 -10.07 12.10
CA VAL A 195 -7.54 -9.14 10.97
C VAL A 195 -7.20 -9.80 9.64
N TYR A 196 -6.05 -10.47 9.54
CA TYR A 196 -5.68 -11.19 8.32
C TYR A 196 -6.66 -12.29 7.93
N ARG A 197 -7.22 -13.01 8.91
CA ARG A 197 -8.23 -14.04 8.64
C ARG A 197 -9.57 -13.44 8.21
N LYS A 198 -10.03 -12.41 8.92
CA LYS A 198 -11.34 -11.79 8.69
C LYS A 198 -11.41 -11.01 7.38
N TYR A 199 -10.31 -10.34 7.02
CA TYR A 199 -10.25 -9.45 5.85
C TYR A 199 -9.30 -9.98 4.76
N ARG A 200 -9.09 -11.30 4.74
CA ARG A 200 -8.21 -11.97 3.78
C ARG A 200 -8.50 -11.55 2.33
N ALA A 201 -9.77 -11.45 1.98
CA ALA A 201 -10.22 -11.09 0.63
C ALA A 201 -9.59 -9.77 0.13
N ILE A 202 -9.40 -8.76 0.99
CA ILE A 202 -8.74 -7.51 0.59
C ILE A 202 -7.29 -7.76 0.17
N PHE A 203 -6.56 -8.54 0.97
CA PHE A 203 -5.13 -8.78 0.79
C PHE A 203 -4.83 -9.76 -0.34
N ASP A 204 -5.75 -10.67 -0.62
CA ASP A 204 -5.66 -11.60 -1.73
C ASP A 204 -6.11 -10.90 -3.04
N TYR A 205 -7.00 -9.91 -2.97
CA TYR A 205 -7.50 -9.16 -4.12
C TYR A 205 -6.47 -8.24 -4.75
N PHE A 206 -5.79 -7.43 -3.94
CA PHE A 206 -4.82 -6.48 -4.45
C PHE A 206 -3.43 -7.11 -4.56
N ASP A 207 -2.82 -7.01 -5.75
CA ASP A 207 -1.42 -7.37 -5.96
C ASP A 207 -0.47 -6.27 -5.45
N SER A 208 -0.48 -6.05 -4.13
CA SER A 208 0.28 -4.99 -3.48
C SER A 208 1.42 -5.52 -2.61
N LEU A 209 2.38 -4.65 -2.33
CA LEU A 209 3.24 -4.79 -1.15
C LEU A 209 2.40 -4.59 0.11
N LEU A 210 2.72 -5.31 1.19
CA LEU A 210 2.02 -5.21 2.47
C LEU A 210 2.97 -4.78 3.58
N VAL A 211 2.58 -3.77 4.36
CA VAL A 211 3.26 -3.40 5.61
C VAL A 211 2.24 -3.42 6.74
N GLY A 212 2.39 -4.39 7.64
CA GLY A 212 1.63 -4.44 8.87
C GLY A 212 2.28 -3.59 9.97
N LEU A 213 1.46 -2.94 10.78
CA LEU A 213 1.88 -2.20 11.96
C LEU A 213 1.19 -2.77 13.19
N THR A 214 1.94 -3.15 14.22
CA THR A 214 1.37 -3.65 15.48
C THR A 214 2.15 -3.12 16.67
N ALA A 215 1.47 -2.91 17.79
CA ALA A 215 2.12 -2.63 19.07
C ALA A 215 2.48 -3.89 19.86
N THR A 216 1.92 -5.05 19.48
CA THR A 216 2.08 -6.30 20.20
C THR A 216 2.92 -7.29 19.38
N PRO A 217 4.09 -7.71 19.88
CA PRO A 217 4.80 -8.86 19.32
C PRO A 217 3.99 -10.13 19.65
N ARG A 218 3.80 -11.00 18.65
CA ARG A 218 3.35 -12.38 18.86
C ARG A 218 4.47 -13.32 18.47
#